data_AF-A0A7J6MIQ1-F1
#
_entry.id   AF-A0A7J6MIQ1-F1
#
_cell.length_a   1.000
_cell.length_b   1.000
_cell.length_c   1.000
_cell.angle_alpha   90.00
_cell.angle_beta   90.00
_cell.angle_gamma   90.00
#
_symmetry.space_group_name_H-M   'P 1'
#
loop_
_entity.id
_entity.type
_entity.pdbx_description
1 polymer ?
#
loop_
_entity_poly.entity_id
_entity_poly.type
_entity_poly.pdbx_seq_one_letter_code
_entity_poly.pdbx_strand_id
1 'polypeptide(L)'
;MHIAYYPGREHTEVAKRLVMSVTSEPVKQKFPEFTATWELLGYDGPATVDVEFLNGDKKRYLADHFSDGEMNGIVENWKFQGRD
;
A
#
# COMPACT_ATOMS: atom_id res chain seq x y z
N MET A 1 -4.31 -1.70 5.50
CA MET A 1 -3.19 -1.84 4.54
C MET A 1 -1.87 -1.72 5.28
N HIS A 2 -0.92 -2.60 5.00
CA HIS A 2 0.41 -2.58 5.57
C HIS A 2 1.46 -2.54 4.46
N ILE A 3 2.46 -1.67 4.59
CA ILE A 3 3.50 -1.46 3.58
C ILE A 3 4.87 -1.67 4.24
N ALA A 4 5.66 -2.62 3.76
CA ALA A 4 7.01 -2.88 4.27
C ALA A 4 8.03 -2.77 3.14
N TYR A 5 9.15 -2.07 3.36
CA TYR A 5 10.22 -1.97 2.35
C TYR A 5 11.61 -1.74 2.96
N TYR A 6 12.66 -2.22 2.28
CA TYR A 6 14.05 -1.91 2.63
C TYR A 6 14.51 -0.62 1.95
N PRO A 7 14.89 0.45 2.67
CA PRO A 7 15.26 1.73 2.05
C PRO A 7 16.54 1.66 1.21
N GLY A 8 17.40 0.65 1.40
CA GLY A 8 18.63 0.46 0.65
C GLY A 8 18.46 -0.29 -0.67
N ARG A 9 17.26 -0.78 -1.00
CA ARG A 9 16.96 -1.46 -2.28
C ARG A 9 16.59 -0.44 -3.35
N GLU A 10 16.98 -0.69 -4.59
CA GLU A 10 16.51 0.08 -5.74
C GLU A 10 14.97 -0.04 -5.89
N HIS A 11 14.36 0.91 -6.59
CA HIS A 11 12.91 0.92 -6.90
C HIS A 11 11.95 1.03 -5.69
N THR A 12 12.44 1.36 -4.49
CA THR A 12 11.61 1.54 -3.28
C THR A 12 10.85 2.88 -3.22
N GLU A 13 11.10 3.77 -4.17
CA GLU A 13 10.40 5.06 -4.29
C GLU A 13 8.89 4.90 -4.45
N VAL A 14 8.45 3.83 -5.11
CA VAL A 14 7.02 3.52 -5.25
C VAL A 14 6.38 3.23 -3.90
N ALA A 15 7.04 2.42 -3.05
CA ALA A 15 6.56 2.14 -1.70
C ALA A 15 6.50 3.42 -0.85
N LYS A 16 7.52 4.30 -0.94
CA LYS A 16 7.53 5.60 -0.25
C LYS A 16 6.35 6.48 -0.67
N ARG A 17 6.11 6.63 -1.97
CA ARG A 17 4.98 7.40 -2.51
C ARG A 17 3.64 6.84 -2.06
N LEU A 18 3.50 5.52 -2.03
CA LEU A 18 2.30 4.87 -1.54
C LEU A 18 2.08 5.18 -0.07
N VAL A 19 3.09 5.05 0.79
CA VAL A 19 3.02 5.43 2.21
C VAL A 19 2.56 6.88 2.36
N MET A 20 3.16 7.83 1.63
CA MET A 20 2.76 9.23 1.67
C MET A 20 1.30 9.45 1.25
N SER A 21 0.86 8.75 0.21
CA SER A 21 -0.52 8.84 -0.30
C SER A 21 -1.52 8.31 0.72
N VAL A 22 -1.33 7.08 1.21
CA VAL A 22 -2.29 6.41 2.08
C VAL A 22 -2.33 6.98 3.49
N THR A 23 -1.26 7.64 3.94
CA THR A 23 -1.21 8.33 5.24
C THR A 23 -1.65 9.79 5.17
N SER A 24 -1.95 10.30 3.98
CA SER A 24 -2.34 11.70 3.77
C SER A 24 -3.69 12.04 4.39
N GLU A 25 -3.81 13.28 4.85
CA GLU A 25 -5.04 13.79 5.48
C GLU A 25 -6.28 13.67 4.57
N PRO A 26 -6.23 13.98 3.26
CA PRO A 26 -7.38 13.80 2.37
C PRO A 26 -7.86 12.34 2.28
N VAL A 27 -6.94 11.37 2.31
CA VAL A 27 -7.30 9.95 2.28
C VAL A 27 -7.94 9.53 3.60
N LYS A 28 -7.39 9.95 4.74
CA LYS A 28 -7.96 9.68 6.07
C LYS A 28 -9.36 10.27 6.23
N GLN A 29 -9.58 11.50 5.78
CA GLN A 29 -10.90 12.15 5.85
C GLN A 29 -11.92 11.47 4.93
N LYS A 30 -11.49 11.06 3.73
CA LYS A 30 -12.37 10.38 2.77
C LYS A 30 -12.71 8.95 3.20
N PHE A 31 -11.82 8.29 3.92
CA PHE A 31 -11.96 6.90 4.34
C PHE A 31 -11.58 6.74 5.83
N PRO A 32 -12.46 7.14 6.76
CA PRO A 32 -12.13 7.15 8.19
C PRO A 32 -11.88 5.75 8.79
N GLU A 33 -12.45 4.69 8.18
CA GLU A 33 -12.23 3.30 8.61
C GLU A 33 -10.95 2.69 8.02
N PHE A 34 -10.30 3.39 7.09
CA PHE A 34 -9.08 2.92 6.47
C PHE A 34 -7.89 3.09 7.41
N THR A 35 -7.31 1.97 7.80
CA THR A 35 -6.07 1.94 8.58
C THR A 35 -4.89 1.60 7.68
N ALA A 36 -3.90 2.49 7.63
CA ALA A 36 -2.61 2.26 6.98
C ALA A 36 -1.49 2.19 8.00
N THR A 37 -0.64 1.17 7.88
CA THR A 37 0.59 1.02 8.66
C THR A 37 1.76 0.80 7.71
N TRP A 38 2.97 1.10 8.18
CA TRP A 38 4.18 0.89 7.40
C TRP A 38 5.37 0.58 8.29
N GLU A 39 6.34 -0.14 7.73
CA GLU A 39 7.61 -0.45 8.39
C GLU A 39 8.80 -0.38 7.43
N LEU A 40 9.97 -0.06 7.98
CA LEU A 40 11.24 -0.14 7.27
C LEU A 40 11.91 -1.47 7.63
N LEU A 41 12.22 -2.26 6.62
CA LEU A 41 12.93 -3.52 6.81
C LEU A 41 14.39 -3.24 7.19
N GLY A 42 14.92 -4.00 8.16
CA GLY A 42 16.35 -3.96 8.54
C GLY A 42 17.24 -4.86 7.69
N TYR A 43 16.68 -5.53 6.69
CA TYR A 43 17.33 -6.48 5.80
C TYR A 43 16.88 -6.22 4.36
N ASP A 44 17.65 -6.71 3.38
CA ASP A 44 17.34 -6.58 1.95
C ASP A 44 16.17 -7.47 1.51
N GLY A 45 14.97 -7.12 1.99
CA GLY A 45 13.71 -7.73 1.61
C GLY A 45 13.00 -6.95 0.50
N PRO A 46 12.21 -7.62 -0.34
CA PRO A 46 11.40 -6.96 -1.35
C PRO A 46 10.38 -6.02 -0.68
N ALA A 47 10.03 -4.95 -1.39
CA ALA A 47 8.92 -4.11 -0.94
C ALA A 47 7.60 -4.91 -1.04
N THR A 48 6.75 -4.82 -0.02
CA THR A 48 5.49 -5.54 0.05
C THR A 48 4.34 -4.62 0.44
N VAL A 49 3.16 -4.90 -0.10
CA VAL A 49 1.90 -4.26 0.27
C VAL A 49 0.89 -5.35 0.61
N ASP A 50 0.49 -5.39 1.87
CA ASP A 50 -0.54 -6.29 2.38
C ASP A 50 -1.86 -5.52 2.55
N VAL A 51 -2.89 -5.99 1.85
CA VAL A 51 -4.23 -5.39 1.86
C VAL A 51 -5.19 -6.39 2.46
N GLU A 52 -5.90 -5.96 3.50
CA GLU A 52 -7.07 -6.63 4.05
C GLU A 52 -8.29 -5.80 3.66
N PHE A 53 -9.23 -6.45 2.96
CA PHE A 53 -10.46 -5.85 2.46
C PHE A 53 -11.59 -6.03 3.49
N LEU A 54 -12.67 -5.25 3.36
CA LEU A 54 -13.80 -5.28 4.31
C LEU A 54 -14.51 -6.64 4.36
N ASN A 55 -14.44 -7.41 3.27
CA ASN A 55 -14.99 -8.77 3.20
C ASN A 55 -14.09 -9.82 3.89
N GLY A 56 -12.95 -9.41 4.47
CA GLY A 56 -11.96 -10.29 5.09
C GLY A 56 -10.93 -10.88 4.13
N ASP A 57 -11.03 -10.61 2.82
CA ASP A 57 -10.04 -11.06 1.85
C ASP A 57 -8.70 -10.40 2.11
N LYS A 58 -7.62 -11.16 1.88
CA LYS A 58 -6.25 -10.70 2.03
C LYS A 58 -5.50 -10.85 0.72
N LYS A 59 -4.81 -9.80 0.29
CA LYS A 59 -3.92 -9.83 -0.87
C LYS A 59 -2.57 -9.25 -0.50
N ARG A 60 -1.51 -9.97 -0.89
CA ARG A 60 -0.13 -9.51 -0.83
C ARG A 60 0.35 -9.15 -2.23
N TYR A 61 1.02 -8.02 -2.31
CA TYR A 61 1.53 -7.42 -3.52
C TYR A 61 3.04 -7.20 -3.36
N LEU A 62 3.85 -7.64 -4.33
CA LEU A 62 5.29 -7.36 -4.35
C LEU A 62 5.54 -6.05 -5.09
N ALA A 63 6.08 -5.07 -4.39
CA ALA A 63 6.28 -3.71 -4.88
C ALA A 63 7.63 -3.46 -5.55
N ASP A 64 8.46 -4.49 -5.72
CA ASP A 64 9.74 -4.41 -6.44
C ASP A 64 9.57 -4.08 -7.94
N HIS A 65 8.38 -4.27 -8.50
CA HIS A 65 8.09 -4.07 -9.94
C HIS A 65 6.86 -3.23 -10.23
N PHE A 66 6.27 -2.55 -9.24
CA PHE A 66 5.06 -1.78 -9.52
C PHE A 66 5.33 -0.62 -10.47
N SER A 67 4.66 -0.67 -11.62
CA SER A 67 4.41 0.52 -12.42
C SER A 67 3.45 1.45 -11.69
N ASP A 68 3.52 2.77 -11.95
CA ASP A 68 2.57 3.74 -11.39
C ASP A 68 1.10 3.35 -11.66
N GLY A 69 0.82 2.62 -12.75
CA GLY A 69 -0.50 2.11 -13.11
C GLY A 69 -1.01 0.99 -12.20
N GLU A 70 -0.17 0.03 -11.83
CA GLU A 70 -0.54 -1.05 -10.91
C GLU A 70 -0.76 -0.52 -9.49
N MET A 71 0.02 0.49 -9.08
CA MET A 71 -0.17 1.17 -7.80
C MET A 71 -1.54 1.85 -7.73
N ASN A 72 -1.92 2.59 -8.78
CA ASN A 72 -3.27 3.16 -8.87
C ASN A 72 -4.34 2.07 -8.85
N GLY A 73 -4.11 0.95 -9.54
CA GLY A 73 -5.02 -0.20 -9.52
C GLY A 73 -5.21 -0.81 -8.13
N ILE A 74 -4.18 -0.90 -7.29
CA ILE A 74 -4.32 -1.40 -5.91
C ILE A 74 -5.16 -0.42 -5.08
N VAL A 75 -4.86 0.87 -5.18
CA VAL A 75 -5.58 1.92 -4.46
C VAL A 75 -7.04 2.02 -4.94
N GLU A 76 -7.29 1.89 -6.24
CA GLU A 76 -8.63 1.92 -6.84
C GLU A 76 -9.43 0.66 -6.55
N ASN A 77 -8.87 -0.53 -6.76
CA ASN A 77 -9.56 -1.78 -6.45
C ASN A 77 -9.95 -1.88 -4.98
N TRP A 78 -9.10 -1.35 -4.08
CA TRP A 78 -9.48 -1.20 -2.68
C TRP A 78 -10.68 -0.25 -2.49
N LYS A 79 -10.76 0.87 -3.21
CA LYS A 79 -11.90 1.81 -3.15
C LYS A 79 -13.22 1.20 -3.65
N PHE A 80 -13.18 0.27 -4.60
CA PHE A 80 -14.38 -0.26 -5.24
C PHE A 80 -15.01 -1.46 -4.53
N GLN A 81 -14.26 -2.24 -3.75
CA GLN A 81 -14.82 -3.41 -3.03
C GLN A 81 -15.45 -3.08 -1.67
N GLY A 82 -15.42 -1.81 -1.25
CA GLY A 82 -16.10 -1.32 -0.03
C GLY A 82 -17.45 -0.64 -0.27
N ARG A 83 -18.00 -0.72 -1.49
CA ARG A 83 -19.33 -0.22 -1.84
C ARG A 83 -20.09 -1.32 -2.60
N ASP A 84 -20.80 -2.14 -1.84
CA ASP A 84 -22.07 -2.75 -2.26
C ASP A 84 -23.15 -2.29 -1.27
#